data_AF-A0A8E0NCK8-F1
#
_entry.id   AF-A0A8E0NCK8-F1
#
_cell.length_a   1.000
_cell.length_b   1.000
_cell.length_c   1.000
_cell.angle_alpha   90.00
_cell.angle_beta   90.00
_cell.angle_gamma   90.00
#
_symmetry.space_group_name_H-M   'P 1'
#
loop_
_entity.id
_entity.type
_entity.pdbx_description
1 polymer ?
#
loop_
_entity_poly.entity_id
_entity_poly.type
_entity_poly.pdbx_seq_one_letter_code
_entity_poly.pdbx_strand_id
1 'polypeptide(L)'
;MTPENLHHLQSLLVSRTGFLLAADRAHLAEHRLAPVARREGYAGVDALMDAVRAEPPAALAWSAMEAVLNPETWFRRDRAPFTTFASEVLPAIAGVRPEGRVRIWSAGCAAGQEAYSLAMPALEDQTNVEIVATDLSQRALEKARTGIFTQFEVQRGLSARRLLNWFDQSEDMWEAKPRLRSAITFSRANLLDEPPPGGRFDVIFCRYVLSDMAPERRARALDVLEQALADDGCLFLGLDETAGERPDSFRPVPGRPGVFVKSPAALRRAA
;
A
#
# COMPACT_ATOMS: atom_id res chain seq x y z
N MET A 1 -22.90 8.90 -15.98
CA MET A 1 -22.66 7.46 -16.17
C MET A 1 -23.97 6.68 -15.98
N THR A 2 -24.32 5.80 -16.91
CA THR A 2 -25.53 4.98 -16.83
C THR A 2 -25.44 3.93 -15.71
N PRO A 3 -26.57 3.48 -15.13
CA PRO A 3 -26.59 2.42 -14.12
C PRO A 3 -25.93 1.11 -14.60
N GLU A 4 -26.10 0.78 -15.88
CA GLU A 4 -25.51 -0.42 -16.49
C GLU A 4 -23.97 -0.32 -16.55
N ASN A 5 -23.45 0.83 -16.98
CA ASN A 5 -22.00 1.09 -17.03
C ASN A 5 -21.38 1.12 -15.63
N LEU A 6 -22.09 1.66 -14.65
CA LEU A 6 -21.68 1.61 -13.24
C LEU A 6 -21.59 0.17 -12.73
N HIS A 7 -22.61 -0.64 -12.99
CA HIS A 7 -22.63 -2.04 -12.56
C HIS A 7 -21.50 -2.86 -13.21
N HIS A 8 -21.24 -2.62 -14.49
CA HIS A 8 -20.13 -3.24 -15.20
C HIS A 8 -18.77 -2.84 -14.58
N LEU A 9 -18.56 -1.55 -14.31
CA LEU A 9 -17.36 -1.04 -13.64
C LEU A 9 -17.15 -1.67 -12.26
N GLN A 10 -18.20 -1.75 -11.45
CA GLN A 10 -18.16 -2.38 -10.13
C GLN A 10 -17.74 -3.85 -10.22
N SER A 11 -18.33 -4.60 -11.15
CA SER A 11 -18.00 -6.01 -11.38
C SER A 11 -16.55 -6.19 -11.83
N LEU A 12 -16.07 -5.29 -12.69
CA LEU A 12 -14.70 -5.30 -13.17
C LEU A 12 -13.69 -4.99 -12.04
N LEU A 13 -13.95 -3.96 -11.23
CA LEU A 13 -13.13 -3.61 -10.07
C LEU A 13 -13.04 -4.77 -9.06
N VAL A 14 -14.18 -5.32 -8.66
CA VAL A 14 -14.19 -6.45 -7.69
C VAL A 14 -13.47 -7.68 -8.24
N SER A 15 -13.63 -7.99 -9.53
CA SER A 15 -13.00 -9.18 -10.12
C SER A 15 -11.49 -9.05 -10.32
N ARG A 16 -11.00 -7.86 -10.66
CA ARG A 16 -9.59 -7.64 -11.03
C ARG A 16 -8.74 -7.06 -9.91
N THR A 17 -9.31 -6.22 -9.05
CA THR A 17 -8.57 -5.50 -8.00
C THR A 17 -9.06 -5.83 -6.60
N GLY A 18 -10.25 -6.44 -6.49
CA GLY A 18 -10.92 -6.67 -5.21
C GLY A 18 -11.64 -5.45 -4.64
N PHE A 19 -11.48 -4.28 -5.25
CA PHE A 19 -12.06 -3.03 -4.78
C PHE A 19 -13.58 -2.99 -5.00
N LEU A 20 -14.31 -2.70 -3.94
CA LEU A 20 -15.76 -2.53 -3.94
C LEU A 20 -16.09 -1.03 -4.02
N LEU A 21 -16.46 -0.57 -5.22
CA LEU A 21 -16.99 0.78 -5.39
C LEU A 21 -18.44 0.82 -4.87
N ALA A 22 -18.65 1.44 -3.71
CA ALA A 22 -19.98 1.67 -3.16
C ALA A 22 -20.85 2.54 -4.10
N ALA A 23 -22.16 2.25 -4.16
CA ALA A 23 -23.07 2.89 -5.10
C ALA A 23 -23.22 4.41 -4.87
N ASP A 24 -23.12 4.85 -3.62
CA ASP A 24 -23.13 6.26 -3.23
C ASP A 24 -21.89 7.03 -3.73
N ARG A 25 -20.80 6.33 -4.09
CA ARG A 25 -19.57 6.90 -4.67
C ARG A 25 -19.56 6.90 -6.21
N ALA A 26 -20.68 6.66 -6.88
CA ALA A 26 -20.75 6.66 -8.36
C ALA A 26 -20.28 7.98 -8.99
N HIS A 27 -20.63 9.11 -8.38
CA HIS A 27 -20.22 10.44 -8.82
C HIS A 27 -18.69 10.64 -8.78
N LEU A 28 -18.01 10.05 -7.79
CA LEU A 28 -16.55 10.07 -7.70
C LEU A 28 -15.93 9.31 -8.87
N ALA A 29 -16.47 8.13 -9.19
CA ALA A 29 -15.98 7.33 -10.31
C ALA A 29 -16.14 8.09 -11.64
N GLU A 30 -17.29 8.73 -11.86
CA GLU A 30 -17.52 9.55 -13.06
C GLU A 30 -16.54 10.71 -13.17
N HIS A 31 -16.31 11.46 -12.08
CA HIS A 31 -15.33 12.54 -12.06
C HIS A 31 -13.91 12.06 -12.37
N ARG A 32 -13.50 10.90 -11.82
CA ARG A 32 -12.16 10.33 -12.03
C ARG A 32 -11.97 9.70 -13.41
N LEU A 33 -13.05 9.21 -14.03
CA LEU A 33 -13.03 8.66 -15.39
C LEU A 33 -13.07 9.74 -16.47
N ALA A 34 -13.59 10.94 -16.20
CA ALA A 34 -13.68 12.01 -17.19
C ALA A 34 -12.31 12.43 -17.79
N PRO A 35 -11.21 12.55 -17.02
CA PRO A 35 -9.87 12.73 -17.57
C PRO A 35 -9.39 11.56 -18.43
N VAL A 36 -9.74 10.32 -18.07
CA VAL A 36 -9.40 9.11 -18.85
C VAL A 36 -10.12 9.16 -20.19
N ALA A 37 -11.44 9.39 -20.20
CA ALA A 37 -12.23 9.48 -21.42
C ALA A 37 -11.65 10.50 -22.39
N ARG A 38 -11.31 11.71 -21.91
CA ARG A 38 -10.69 12.76 -22.73
C ARG A 38 -9.33 12.36 -23.29
N ARG A 39 -8.46 11.76 -22.47
CA ARG A 39 -7.12 11.34 -22.89
C ARG A 39 -7.16 10.25 -23.96
N GLU A 40 -8.10 9.31 -23.82
CA GLU A 40 -8.29 8.19 -24.75
C GLU A 40 -9.18 8.55 -25.96
N GLY A 41 -9.64 9.80 -26.08
CA GLY A 41 -10.39 10.29 -27.25
C GLY A 41 -11.89 9.97 -27.26
N TYR A 42 -12.48 9.58 -26.14
CA TYR A 42 -13.93 9.34 -26.02
C TYR A 42 -14.70 10.62 -25.72
N ALA A 43 -15.92 10.72 -26.27
CA ALA A 43 -16.80 11.87 -26.09
C ALA A 43 -17.23 12.11 -24.63
N GLY A 44 -17.11 11.10 -23.77
CA GLY A 44 -17.47 11.18 -22.36
C GLY A 44 -17.28 9.85 -21.64
N VAL A 45 -17.62 9.82 -20.35
CA VAL A 45 -17.48 8.63 -19.49
C VAL A 45 -18.34 7.47 -19.97
N ASP A 46 -19.58 7.73 -20.42
CA ASP A 46 -20.43 6.66 -20.93
C ASP A 46 -19.89 6.02 -22.20
N ALA A 47 -19.42 6.82 -23.17
CA ALA A 47 -18.78 6.29 -24.38
C ALA A 47 -17.50 5.49 -24.08
N LEU A 48 -16.71 5.93 -23.08
CA LEU A 48 -15.57 5.16 -22.58
C LEU A 48 -16.02 3.82 -21.99
N MET A 49 -17.04 3.83 -21.12
CA MET A 49 -17.49 2.62 -20.44
C MET A 49 -18.19 1.63 -21.37
N ASP A 50 -18.90 2.12 -22.40
CA ASP A 50 -19.46 1.28 -23.45
C ASP A 50 -18.34 0.55 -24.22
N ALA A 51 -17.24 1.23 -24.52
CA ALA A 51 -16.05 0.62 -25.12
C ALA A 51 -15.35 -0.36 -24.19
N VAL A 52 -15.31 -0.07 -22.87
CA VAL A 52 -14.81 -1.01 -21.85
C VAL A 52 -15.65 -2.28 -21.77
N ARG A 53 -16.96 -2.20 -22.03
CA ARG A 53 -17.86 -3.36 -21.99
C ARG A 53 -17.79 -4.23 -23.26
N ALA A 54 -17.60 -3.64 -24.44
CA ALA A 54 -17.80 -4.32 -25.71
C ALA A 54 -16.74 -5.39 -26.05
N GLU A 55 -15.45 -5.08 -25.89
CA GLU A 55 -14.28 -5.98 -25.98
C GLU A 55 -13.01 -5.10 -25.90
N PRO A 56 -12.60 -4.67 -24.69
CA PRO A 56 -11.60 -3.63 -24.59
C PRO A 56 -10.18 -4.16 -24.83
N PRO A 57 -9.30 -3.33 -25.42
CA PRO A 57 -7.87 -3.49 -25.19
C PRO A 57 -7.62 -3.51 -23.67
N ALA A 58 -6.81 -4.47 -23.20
CA ALA A 58 -6.56 -4.65 -21.76
C ALA A 58 -6.07 -3.36 -21.06
N ALA A 59 -5.34 -2.50 -21.79
CA ALA A 59 -4.86 -1.22 -21.31
C ALA A 59 -5.99 -0.22 -20.98
N LEU A 60 -7.06 -0.18 -21.78
CA LEU A 60 -8.18 0.74 -21.59
C LEU A 60 -8.96 0.39 -20.31
N ALA A 61 -9.32 -0.89 -20.19
CA ALA A 61 -9.98 -1.41 -18.99
C ALA A 61 -9.14 -1.15 -17.73
N TRP A 62 -7.82 -1.36 -17.82
CA TRP A 62 -6.91 -1.08 -16.72
C TRP A 62 -6.88 0.40 -16.35
N SER A 63 -6.75 1.30 -17.33
CA SER A 63 -6.73 2.73 -17.03
C SER A 63 -8.04 3.22 -16.40
N ALA A 64 -9.19 2.66 -16.80
CA ALA A 64 -10.46 2.99 -16.19
C ALA A 64 -10.50 2.53 -14.73
N MET A 65 -10.09 1.30 -14.44
CA MET A 65 -10.02 0.79 -13.06
C MET A 65 -9.05 1.61 -12.20
N GLU A 66 -7.82 1.82 -12.68
CA GLU A 66 -6.77 2.55 -11.95
C GLU A 66 -7.18 3.98 -11.59
N ALA A 67 -7.98 4.64 -12.44
CA ALA A 67 -8.50 5.97 -12.15
C ALA A 67 -9.44 5.98 -10.95
N VAL A 68 -10.16 4.89 -10.68
CA VAL A 68 -11.14 4.83 -9.60
C VAL A 68 -10.52 4.39 -8.27
N LEU A 69 -9.41 3.64 -8.29
CA LEU A 69 -8.69 3.22 -7.08
C LEU A 69 -8.30 4.42 -6.21
N ASN A 70 -8.27 4.24 -4.88
CA ASN A 70 -7.89 5.29 -3.94
C ASN A 70 -6.36 5.42 -3.85
N PRO A 71 -5.74 6.54 -4.28
CA PRO A 71 -4.30 6.69 -4.22
C PRO A 71 -3.83 7.43 -2.94
N GLU A 72 -4.71 7.74 -1.99
CA GLU A 72 -4.37 8.64 -0.89
C GLU A 72 -3.37 8.01 0.09
N THR A 73 -2.20 8.65 0.19
CA THR A 73 -1.15 8.28 1.13
C THR A 73 -0.37 9.51 1.56
N TRP A 74 0.29 9.45 2.71
CA TRP A 74 1.21 10.48 3.20
C TRP A 74 2.22 9.88 4.16
N PHE A 75 3.31 10.60 4.40
CA PHE A 75 4.38 10.11 5.25
C PHE A 75 3.86 9.86 6.67
N ARG A 76 4.19 8.69 7.22
CA ARG A 76 3.80 8.29 8.58
C ARG A 76 2.31 8.48 8.88
N ARG A 77 1.43 8.12 7.93
CA ARG A 77 -0.02 8.09 8.10
C ARG A 77 -0.38 7.30 9.36
N ASP A 78 -0.95 7.97 10.35
CA ASP A 78 -1.07 7.50 11.74
C ASP A 78 0.28 7.25 12.40
N ARG A 79 0.72 8.21 13.21
CA ARG A 79 2.09 8.21 13.73
C ARG A 79 2.40 7.00 14.61
N ALA A 80 1.40 6.46 15.31
CA ALA A 80 1.56 5.38 16.29
C ALA A 80 2.11 4.07 15.67
N PRO A 81 1.49 3.47 14.62
CA PRO A 81 2.06 2.32 13.90
C PRO A 81 3.53 2.49 13.49
N PHE A 82 3.91 3.63 12.93
CA PHE A 82 5.29 3.90 12.53
C PHE A 82 6.24 4.11 13.71
N THR A 83 5.75 4.62 14.84
CA THR A 83 6.53 4.70 16.07
C THR A 83 6.77 3.29 16.63
N THR A 84 5.73 2.48 16.80
CA THR A 84 5.85 1.08 17.25
C THR A 84 6.76 0.26 16.35
N PHE A 85 6.66 0.44 15.02
CA PHE A 85 7.60 -0.19 14.09
C PHE A 85 9.05 0.19 14.39
N ALA A 86 9.34 1.50 14.46
CA ALA A 86 10.71 1.99 14.61
C ALA A 86 11.32 1.68 15.98
N SER A 87 10.57 1.86 17.07
CA SER A 87 11.12 1.77 18.44
C SER A 87 11.02 0.39 19.06
N GLU A 88 10.19 -0.51 18.54
CA GLU A 88 9.91 -1.82 19.15
C GLU A 88 10.14 -2.95 18.16
N VAL A 89 9.36 -3.00 17.07
CA VAL A 89 9.32 -4.16 16.17
C VAL A 89 10.61 -4.34 15.39
N LEU A 90 11.12 -3.27 14.78
CA LEU A 90 12.33 -3.30 13.98
C LEU A 90 13.56 -3.79 14.77
N PRO A 91 13.92 -3.19 15.93
CA PRO A 91 15.07 -3.65 16.71
C PRO A 91 14.89 -5.07 17.26
N ALA A 92 13.68 -5.44 17.68
CA ALA A 92 13.42 -6.77 18.23
C ALA A 92 13.60 -7.88 17.17
N ILE A 93 13.06 -7.68 15.96
CA ILE A 93 13.24 -8.63 14.86
C ILE A 93 14.70 -8.66 14.40
N ALA A 94 15.34 -7.49 14.24
CA ALA A 94 16.75 -7.42 13.85
C ALA A 94 17.66 -8.19 14.82
N GLY A 95 17.38 -8.15 16.13
CA GLY A 95 18.15 -8.87 17.15
C GLY A 95 18.09 -10.40 17.07
N VAL A 96 17.10 -10.97 16.37
CA VAL A 96 16.91 -12.43 16.26
C VAL A 96 17.10 -12.96 14.85
N ARG A 97 17.30 -12.11 13.84
CA ARG A 97 17.52 -12.51 12.46
C ARG A 97 19.01 -12.70 12.14
N PRO A 98 19.35 -13.70 11.29
CA PRO A 98 20.72 -13.83 10.78
C PRO A 98 21.17 -12.52 10.12
N GLU A 99 22.40 -12.09 10.42
CA GLU A 99 23.00 -10.85 9.90
C GLU A 99 22.19 -9.57 10.21
N GLY A 100 21.24 -9.64 11.15
CA GLY A 100 20.32 -8.55 11.46
C GLY A 100 19.43 -8.14 10.29
N ARG A 101 19.29 -8.99 9.25
CA ARG A 101 18.52 -8.66 8.05
C ARG A 101 17.03 -8.80 8.29
N VAL A 102 16.29 -7.71 8.12
CA VAL A 102 14.82 -7.65 8.26
C VAL A 102 14.18 -7.45 6.90
N ARG A 103 13.28 -8.36 6.51
CA ARG A 103 12.52 -8.25 5.26
C ARG A 103 11.15 -7.62 5.51
N ILE A 104 10.85 -6.55 4.79
CA ILE A 104 9.64 -5.76 4.98
C ILE A 104 8.87 -5.71 3.66
N TRP A 105 7.56 -5.94 3.72
CA TRP A 105 6.67 -5.73 2.58
C TRP A 105 5.70 -4.58 2.86
N SER A 106 5.72 -3.53 2.03
CA SER A 106 4.66 -2.51 1.97
C SER A 106 3.71 -2.87 0.83
N ALA A 107 2.58 -3.49 1.16
CA ALA A 107 1.54 -3.96 0.27
C ALA A 107 0.47 -2.87 0.07
N GLY A 108 0.33 -2.36 -1.15
CA GLY A 108 -0.48 -1.18 -1.45
C GLY A 108 0.27 0.12 -1.13
N CYS A 109 1.53 0.23 -1.57
CA CYS A 109 2.42 1.32 -1.17
C CYS A 109 2.07 2.69 -1.79
N ALA A 110 1.14 2.75 -2.73
CA ALA A 110 0.72 3.93 -3.48
C ALA A 110 1.95 4.70 -4.02
N ALA A 111 2.02 6.01 -3.77
CA ALA A 111 3.11 6.87 -4.22
C ALA A 111 4.40 6.76 -3.38
N GLY A 112 4.52 5.73 -2.52
CA GLY A 112 5.76 5.33 -1.85
C GLY A 112 6.01 5.95 -0.48
N GLN A 113 5.20 6.90 -0.02
CA GLN A 113 5.43 7.59 1.26
C GLN A 113 5.48 6.62 2.45
N GLU A 114 4.71 5.53 2.43
CA GLU A 114 4.79 4.46 3.44
C GLU A 114 6.16 3.77 3.41
N ALA A 115 6.57 3.25 2.25
CA ALA A 115 7.85 2.56 2.09
C ALA A 115 9.04 3.45 2.48
N TYR A 116 9.03 4.73 2.10
CA TYR A 116 10.02 5.71 2.53
C TYR A 116 9.99 5.94 4.04
N SER A 117 8.81 5.99 4.65
CA SER A 117 8.65 6.13 6.11
C SER A 117 9.18 4.92 6.89
N LEU A 118 9.16 3.72 6.30
CA LEU A 118 9.74 2.50 6.85
C LEU A 118 11.26 2.48 6.71
N ALA A 119 11.78 2.95 5.58
CA ALA A 119 13.21 2.99 5.30
C ALA A 119 13.98 3.99 6.18
N MET A 120 13.40 5.17 6.46
CA MET A 120 14.07 6.21 7.27
C MET A 120 14.59 5.72 8.63
N PRO A 121 13.75 5.16 9.54
CA PRO A 121 14.25 4.69 10.84
C PRO A 121 15.23 3.53 10.71
N ALA A 122 15.02 2.62 9.75
CA ALA A 122 15.96 1.52 9.53
C ALA A 122 17.37 2.01 9.16
N LEU A 123 17.45 3.03 8.29
CA LEU A 123 18.73 3.62 7.93
C LEU A 123 19.30 4.54 9.02
N GLU A 124 18.45 5.18 9.84
CA GLU A 124 18.86 5.94 11.03
C GLU A 124 19.59 5.02 12.04
N ASP A 125 19.06 3.80 12.24
CA ASP A 125 19.59 2.81 13.18
C ASP A 125 20.64 1.86 12.56
N GLN A 126 20.96 2.05 11.27
CA GLN A 126 21.87 1.18 10.48
C GLN A 126 21.43 -0.30 10.45
N THR A 127 20.12 -0.55 10.56
CA THR A 127 19.54 -1.88 10.45
C THR A 127 19.57 -2.34 8.99
N ASN A 128 20.03 -3.58 8.77
CA ASN A 128 20.03 -4.19 7.45
C ASN A 128 18.59 -4.53 7.04
N VAL A 129 18.02 -3.80 6.09
CA VAL A 129 16.63 -4.00 5.65
C VAL A 129 16.53 -4.25 4.15
N GLU A 130 15.60 -5.13 3.79
CA GLU A 130 15.10 -5.30 2.42
C GLU A 130 13.64 -4.88 2.40
N ILE A 131 13.33 -3.76 1.75
CA ILE A 131 11.95 -3.27 1.64
C ILE A 131 11.44 -3.56 0.23
N VAL A 132 10.44 -4.43 0.13
CA VAL A 132 9.67 -4.65 -1.09
C VAL A 132 8.39 -3.83 -0.98
N ALA A 133 8.15 -2.94 -1.93
CA ALA A 133 6.96 -2.08 -1.96
C ALA A 133 6.17 -2.38 -3.23
N THR A 134 4.91 -2.77 -3.08
CA THR A 134 4.07 -3.16 -4.21
C THR A 134 2.77 -2.40 -4.27
N ASP A 135 2.31 -2.12 -5.48
CA ASP A 135 0.99 -1.56 -5.73
C ASP A 135 0.40 -2.10 -7.03
N LEU A 136 -0.93 -2.04 -7.17
CA LEU A 136 -1.58 -2.31 -8.45
C LEU A 136 -1.33 -1.16 -9.43
N SER A 137 -1.34 0.09 -8.94
CA SER A 137 -1.22 1.29 -9.75
C SER A 137 0.20 1.50 -10.27
N GLN A 138 0.38 1.28 -11.57
CA GLN A 138 1.63 1.57 -12.26
C GLN A 138 2.00 3.06 -12.14
N ARG A 139 1.00 3.95 -12.26
CA ARG A 139 1.21 5.39 -12.14
C ARG A 139 1.70 5.81 -10.75
N ALA A 140 1.16 5.19 -9.70
CA ALA A 140 1.59 5.45 -8.33
C ALA A 140 3.04 4.97 -8.10
N LEU A 141 3.37 3.78 -8.61
CA LEU A 141 4.73 3.22 -8.54
C LEU A 141 5.75 4.05 -9.32
N GLU A 142 5.38 4.59 -10.47
CA GLU A 142 6.25 5.51 -11.23
C GLU A 142 6.60 6.74 -10.41
N LYS A 143 5.60 7.38 -9.77
CA LYS A 143 5.85 8.46 -8.82
C LYS A 143 6.74 8.02 -7.66
N ALA A 144 6.43 6.87 -7.04
CA ALA A 144 7.20 6.33 -5.92
C ALA A 144 8.69 6.15 -6.24
N ARG A 145 9.00 5.64 -7.43
CA ARG A 145 10.37 5.42 -7.92
C ARG A 145 11.15 6.72 -8.12
N THR A 146 10.50 7.81 -8.54
CA THR A 146 11.18 9.11 -8.64
C THR A 146 11.67 9.58 -7.27
N GLY A 147 10.87 9.31 -6.23
CA GLY A 147 11.10 9.85 -4.88
C GLY A 147 10.93 11.36 -4.82
N ILE A 148 10.23 11.96 -5.79
CA ILE A 148 10.01 13.41 -5.88
C ILE A 148 8.61 13.74 -5.34
N PHE A 149 8.57 14.65 -4.37
CA PHE A 149 7.37 15.03 -3.64
C PHE A 149 7.24 16.55 -3.56
N THR A 150 6.00 17.03 -3.55
CA THR A 150 5.71 18.47 -3.35
C THR A 150 6.01 18.89 -1.91
N GLN A 151 6.16 20.20 -1.68
CA GLN A 151 6.26 20.79 -0.33
C GLN A 151 5.14 20.30 0.60
N PHE A 152 3.89 20.27 0.11
CA PHE A 152 2.74 19.83 0.88
C PHE A 152 2.86 18.36 1.31
N GLU A 153 3.29 17.48 0.42
CA GLU A 153 3.43 16.06 0.70
C GLU A 153 4.49 15.78 1.76
N VAL A 154 5.66 16.42 1.67
CA VAL A 154 6.73 16.21 2.66
C VAL A 154 6.41 16.82 4.02
N GLN A 155 5.69 17.95 4.06
CA GLN A 155 5.25 18.55 5.32
C GLN A 155 4.16 17.74 6.01
N ARG A 156 3.39 16.93 5.27
CA ARG A 156 2.37 16.05 5.81
C ARG A 156 3.02 14.78 6.41
N GLY A 157 3.54 14.92 7.62
CA GLY A 157 3.95 13.82 8.51
C GLY A 157 5.44 13.65 8.76
N LEU A 158 6.31 14.37 8.04
CA LEU A 158 7.73 14.47 8.37
C LEU A 158 8.02 15.64 9.31
N SER A 159 9.03 15.47 10.16
CA SER A 159 9.62 16.60 10.89
C SER A 159 10.61 17.34 10.00
N ALA A 160 10.86 18.62 10.26
CA ALA A 160 11.89 19.40 9.55
C ALA A 160 13.27 18.70 9.57
N ARG A 161 13.64 18.11 10.72
CA ARG A 161 14.88 17.34 10.85
C ARG A 161 14.92 16.14 9.90
N ARG A 162 13.87 15.32 9.84
CA ARG A 162 13.85 14.16 8.93
C ARG A 162 13.82 14.59 7.48
N LEU A 163 13.09 15.65 7.15
CA LEU A 163 13.06 16.21 5.80
C LEU A 163 14.46 16.58 5.32
N LEU A 164 15.19 17.41 6.08
CA LEU A 164 16.55 17.84 5.72
C LEU A 164 17.57 16.69 5.70
N ASN A 165 17.37 15.67 6.54
CA ASN A 165 18.26 14.51 6.58
C ASN A 165 18.09 13.60 5.36
N TRP A 166 16.88 13.47 4.82
CA TRP A 166 16.50 12.41 3.88
C TRP A 166 16.11 12.89 2.50
N PHE A 167 15.88 14.19 2.31
CA PHE A 167 15.52 14.78 1.03
C PHE A 167 16.42 15.97 0.73
N ASP A 168 16.62 16.22 -0.56
CA ASP A 168 17.23 17.44 -1.09
C ASP A 168 16.13 18.29 -1.73
N GLN A 169 16.16 19.59 -1.48
CA GLN A 169 15.24 20.53 -2.10
C GLN A 169 15.74 20.86 -3.51
N SER A 170 14.87 20.70 -4.50
CA SER A 170 15.10 21.07 -5.89
C SER A 170 13.93 21.91 -6.38
N GLU A 171 14.16 23.22 -6.53
CA GLU A 171 13.11 24.21 -6.82
C GLU A 171 11.96 24.10 -5.78
N ASP A 172 10.73 23.85 -6.26
CA ASP A 172 9.52 23.71 -5.45
C ASP A 172 9.23 22.26 -5.01
N MET A 173 10.17 21.34 -5.27
CA MET A 173 10.04 19.91 -5.02
C MET A 173 11.12 19.40 -4.07
N TRP A 174 10.87 18.22 -3.50
CA TRP A 174 11.78 17.51 -2.61
C TRP A 174 12.07 16.12 -3.17
N GLU A 175 13.34 15.84 -3.41
CA GLU A 175 13.80 14.56 -3.92
C GLU A 175 14.39 13.71 -2.79
N ALA A 176 13.92 12.47 -2.65
CA ALA A 176 14.49 11.51 -1.73
C ALA A 176 15.95 11.20 -2.09
N LYS A 177 16.84 11.31 -1.09
CA LYS A 177 18.27 11.06 -1.29
C LYS A 177 18.52 9.66 -1.85
N PRO A 178 19.55 9.45 -2.71
CA PRO A 178 19.82 8.16 -3.32
C PRO A 178 19.88 6.99 -2.34
N ARG A 179 20.53 7.18 -1.18
CA ARG A 179 20.62 6.17 -0.10
C ARG A 179 19.26 5.71 0.44
N LEU A 180 18.26 6.58 0.42
CA LEU A 180 16.92 6.27 0.88
C LEU A 180 16.15 5.50 -0.20
N ARG A 181 16.28 5.92 -1.46
CA ARG A 181 15.67 5.25 -2.62
C ARG A 181 16.20 3.84 -2.81
N SER A 182 17.51 3.64 -2.67
CA SER A 182 18.15 2.33 -2.86
C SER A 182 17.76 1.27 -1.84
N ALA A 183 17.16 1.66 -0.70
CA ALA A 183 16.68 0.73 0.30
C ALA A 183 15.34 0.05 -0.08
N ILE A 184 14.68 0.50 -1.17
CA ILE A 184 13.32 0.12 -1.52
C ILE A 184 13.28 -0.43 -2.95
N THR A 185 12.69 -1.62 -3.11
CA THR A 185 12.37 -2.21 -4.41
C THR A 185 10.88 -2.05 -4.69
N PHE A 186 10.56 -1.22 -5.70
CA PHE A 186 9.18 -1.00 -6.15
C PHE A 186 8.79 -1.94 -7.29
N SER A 187 7.77 -2.77 -7.07
CA SER A 187 7.25 -3.70 -8.08
C SER A 187 5.73 -3.60 -8.22
N ARG A 188 5.21 -3.89 -9.42
CA ARG A 188 3.76 -3.98 -9.63
C ARG A 188 3.30 -5.38 -9.22
N ALA A 189 2.33 -5.46 -8.32
CA ALA A 189 1.73 -6.73 -7.91
C ALA A 189 0.28 -6.51 -7.50
N ASN A 190 -0.54 -7.55 -7.67
CA ASN A 190 -1.89 -7.59 -7.12
C ASN A 190 -1.86 -8.35 -5.79
N LEU A 191 -2.41 -7.77 -4.73
CA LEU A 191 -2.46 -8.40 -3.41
C LEU A 191 -3.25 -9.71 -3.39
N LEU A 192 -4.13 -9.93 -4.38
CA LEU A 192 -4.94 -11.15 -4.50
C LEU A 192 -4.19 -12.35 -5.11
N ASP A 193 -3.05 -12.09 -5.74
CA ASP A 193 -2.22 -13.09 -6.42
C ASP A 193 -1.22 -13.72 -5.43
N GLU A 194 -0.06 -14.17 -5.91
CA GLU A 194 1.00 -14.70 -5.05
C GLU A 194 1.80 -13.57 -4.37
N PRO A 195 2.33 -13.79 -3.16
CA PRO A 195 3.24 -12.85 -2.52
C PRO A 195 4.47 -12.53 -3.40
N PRO A 196 5.12 -11.37 -3.21
CA PRO A 196 6.34 -11.06 -3.93
C PRO A 196 7.43 -12.14 -3.74
N PRO A 197 8.36 -12.29 -4.71
CA PRO A 197 9.39 -13.33 -4.68
C PRO A 197 10.13 -13.42 -3.34
N GLY A 198 10.39 -14.66 -2.93
CA GLY A 198 11.01 -14.97 -1.64
C GLY A 198 10.05 -14.95 -0.46
N GLY A 199 8.80 -14.52 -0.62
CA GLY A 199 7.57 -14.93 0.11
C GLY A 199 7.53 -15.00 1.64
N ARG A 200 8.60 -14.71 2.37
CA ARG A 200 8.68 -14.77 3.83
C ARG A 200 9.22 -13.44 4.35
N PHE A 201 8.31 -12.60 4.81
CA PHE A 201 8.56 -11.26 5.33
C PHE A 201 8.44 -11.25 6.85
N ASP A 202 9.30 -10.50 7.51
CA ASP A 202 9.27 -10.34 8.96
C ASP A 202 8.25 -9.29 9.39
N VAL A 203 8.06 -8.28 8.55
CA VAL A 203 7.06 -7.22 8.75
C VAL A 203 6.29 -7.00 7.46
N ILE A 204 4.97 -6.96 7.55
CA ILE A 204 4.11 -6.55 6.44
C ILE A 204 3.31 -5.33 6.86
N PHE A 205 3.38 -4.25 6.08
CA PHE A 205 2.46 -3.13 6.12
C PHE A 205 1.45 -3.31 4.99
N CYS A 206 0.16 -3.41 5.31
CA CYS A 206 -0.93 -3.49 4.35
C CYS A 206 -2.07 -2.60 4.85
N ARG A 207 -1.88 -1.29 4.75
CA ARG A 207 -2.69 -0.30 5.47
C ARG A 207 -3.60 0.48 4.52
N TYR A 208 -4.88 0.59 4.87
CA TYR A 208 -5.91 1.28 4.08
C TYR A 208 -6.12 0.68 2.68
N VAL A 209 -5.95 -0.63 2.57
CA VAL A 209 -6.13 -1.42 1.34
C VAL A 209 -7.34 -2.34 1.45
N LEU A 210 -7.57 -2.92 2.63
CA LEU A 210 -8.57 -3.94 2.89
C LEU A 210 -9.97 -3.35 3.16
N SER A 211 -10.05 -2.11 3.66
CA SER A 211 -11.30 -1.46 4.04
C SER A 211 -12.30 -1.31 2.88
N ASP A 212 -11.79 -0.99 1.68
CA ASP A 212 -12.62 -0.85 0.47
C ASP A 212 -12.71 -2.16 -0.36
N MET A 213 -12.28 -3.33 0.18
CA MET A 213 -12.38 -4.60 -0.54
C MET A 213 -13.72 -5.31 -0.34
N ALA A 214 -14.18 -6.02 -1.38
CA ALA A 214 -15.29 -6.97 -1.27
C ALA A 214 -14.95 -8.08 -0.26
N PRO A 215 -15.92 -8.59 0.55
CA PRO A 215 -15.63 -9.50 1.66
C PRO A 215 -14.80 -10.75 1.29
N GLU A 216 -15.13 -11.41 0.19
CA GLU A 216 -14.44 -12.62 -0.28
C GLU A 216 -13.02 -12.30 -0.77
N ARG A 217 -12.85 -11.11 -1.37
CA ARG A 217 -11.56 -10.62 -1.86
C ARG A 217 -10.66 -10.21 -0.70
N ARG A 218 -11.23 -9.57 0.32
CA ARG A 218 -10.52 -9.27 1.58
C ARG A 218 -10.07 -10.54 2.29
N ALA A 219 -10.91 -11.58 2.35
CA ALA A 219 -10.52 -12.87 2.91
C ALA A 219 -9.33 -13.48 2.16
N ARG A 220 -9.37 -13.46 0.81
CA ARG A 220 -8.26 -13.92 -0.02
C ARG A 220 -6.98 -13.09 0.21
N ALA A 221 -7.08 -11.77 0.31
CA ALA A 221 -5.93 -10.92 0.60
C ALA A 221 -5.29 -11.27 1.96
N LEU A 222 -6.11 -11.53 2.97
CA LEU A 222 -5.63 -11.98 4.28
C LEU A 222 -4.93 -13.35 4.20
N ASP A 223 -5.42 -14.30 3.39
CA ASP A 223 -4.73 -15.58 3.15
C ASP A 223 -3.32 -15.36 2.57
N VAL A 224 -3.20 -14.44 1.60
CA VAL A 224 -1.91 -14.09 0.96
C VAL A 224 -0.96 -13.44 1.97
N LEU A 225 -1.46 -12.50 2.78
CA LEU A 225 -0.68 -11.84 3.84
C LEU A 225 -0.22 -12.86 4.89
N GLU A 226 -1.09 -13.79 5.28
CA GLU A 226 -0.77 -14.86 6.23
C GLU A 226 0.30 -15.79 5.67
N GLN A 227 0.17 -16.23 4.42
CA GLN A 227 1.18 -17.06 3.76
C GLN A 227 2.54 -16.34 3.69
N ALA A 228 2.52 -15.02 3.47
CA ALA A 228 3.71 -14.21 3.28
C ALA A 228 4.45 -13.86 4.58
N LEU A 229 3.75 -13.82 5.72
CA LEU A 229 4.32 -13.38 6.99
C LEU A 229 5.08 -14.53 7.68
N ALA A 230 6.26 -14.23 8.23
CA ALA A 230 6.94 -15.14 9.13
C ALA A 230 6.10 -15.44 10.39
N ASP A 231 6.20 -16.64 10.95
CA ASP A 231 5.37 -17.04 12.10
C ASP A 231 5.61 -16.19 13.37
N ASP A 232 6.80 -15.59 13.45
CA ASP A 232 7.20 -14.64 14.49
C ASP A 232 7.22 -13.17 13.99
N GLY A 233 6.62 -12.89 12.83
CA GLY A 233 6.53 -11.56 12.25
C GLY A 233 5.31 -10.73 12.70
N CYS A 234 5.25 -9.49 12.22
CA CYS A 234 4.17 -8.55 12.51
C CYS A 234 3.47 -8.04 11.24
N LEU A 235 2.14 -8.00 11.29
CA LEU A 235 1.28 -7.36 10.29
C LEU A 235 0.79 -6.01 10.82
N PHE A 236 0.89 -4.97 10.00
CA PHE A 236 0.37 -3.64 10.27
C PHE A 236 -0.78 -3.34 9.30
N LEU A 237 -1.96 -3.06 9.84
CA LEU A 237 -3.15 -2.63 9.09
C LEU A 237 -3.49 -1.15 9.37
N GLY A 238 -4.45 -0.61 8.62
CA GLY A 238 -5.10 0.67 8.91
C GLY A 238 -5.76 0.64 10.30
N LEU A 239 -5.93 1.82 10.92
CA LEU A 239 -6.49 1.88 12.28
C LEU A 239 -7.98 1.50 12.33
N ASP A 240 -8.67 1.60 11.20
CA ASP A 240 -10.06 1.22 10.98
C ASP A 240 -10.21 -0.16 10.31
N GLU A 241 -9.09 -0.85 10.05
CA GLU A 241 -9.07 -2.16 9.42
C GLU A 241 -8.96 -3.28 10.45
N THR A 242 -9.56 -4.42 10.11
CA THR A 242 -9.53 -5.62 10.93
C THR A 242 -9.04 -6.80 10.10
N ALA A 243 -8.33 -7.73 10.74
CA ALA A 243 -8.05 -9.04 10.15
C ALA A 243 -9.29 -9.97 10.13
N GLY A 244 -10.47 -9.43 10.48
CA GLY A 244 -11.74 -10.14 10.49
C GLY A 244 -11.89 -11.09 11.68
N GLU A 245 -12.89 -11.95 11.62
CA GLU A 245 -13.17 -12.99 12.63
C GLU A 245 -12.25 -14.22 12.46
N ARG A 246 -10.95 -14.01 12.23
CA ARG A 246 -9.95 -15.07 12.10
C ARG A 246 -8.94 -15.02 13.26
N PRO A 247 -9.38 -15.30 14.51
CA PRO A 247 -8.53 -15.19 15.69
C PRO A 247 -7.34 -16.15 15.69
N ASP A 248 -7.40 -17.20 14.87
CA ASP A 248 -6.33 -18.19 14.75
C ASP A 248 -5.21 -17.77 13.78
N SER A 249 -5.49 -16.89 12.82
CA SER A 249 -4.52 -16.42 11.82
C SER A 249 -3.83 -15.12 12.24
N PHE A 250 -4.59 -14.12 12.71
CA PHE A 250 -4.05 -12.82 13.10
C PHE A 250 -4.69 -12.30 14.38
N ARG A 251 -3.84 -12.06 15.39
CA ARG A 251 -4.25 -11.61 16.72
C ARG A 251 -3.81 -10.17 16.93
N PRO A 252 -4.73 -9.26 17.31
CA PRO A 252 -4.36 -7.88 17.62
C PRO A 252 -3.44 -7.85 18.83
N VAL A 253 -2.46 -6.95 18.81
CA VAL A 253 -1.51 -6.77 19.91
C VAL A 253 -2.04 -5.73 20.91
N PRO A 254 -2.27 -6.10 22.19
CA PRO A 254 -2.75 -5.15 23.19
C PRO A 254 -1.84 -3.91 23.31
N GLY A 255 -2.45 -2.73 23.33
CA GLY A 255 -1.76 -1.44 23.43
C GLY A 255 -1.09 -0.96 22.13
N ARG A 256 -1.16 -1.72 21.04
CA ARG A 256 -0.54 -1.38 19.74
C ARG A 256 -1.59 -1.42 18.62
N PRO A 257 -2.38 -0.33 18.46
CA PRO A 257 -3.44 -0.28 17.45
C PRO A 257 -2.93 -0.54 16.04
N GLY A 258 -3.66 -1.37 15.29
CA GLY A 258 -3.32 -1.75 13.92
C GLY A 258 -2.19 -2.78 13.81
N VAL A 259 -1.65 -3.30 14.91
CA VAL A 259 -0.59 -4.32 14.90
C VAL A 259 -1.15 -5.70 15.22
N PHE A 260 -0.80 -6.68 14.40
CA PHE A 260 -1.27 -8.06 14.48
C PHE A 260 -0.11 -9.06 14.38
N VAL A 261 -0.27 -10.23 15.00
CA VAL A 261 0.70 -11.33 14.98
C VAL A 261 -0.01 -12.67 14.78
N LYS A 262 0.70 -13.66 14.22
CA LYS A 262 0.18 -15.04 14.07
C LYS A 262 0.04 -15.78 15.40
N SER A 263 0.95 -15.55 16.33
CA SER A 263 0.92 -16.22 17.64
C SER A 263 1.34 -15.29 18.79
N PRO A 264 0.84 -15.51 20.02
CA PRO A 264 1.30 -14.76 21.20
C PRO A 264 2.79 -14.93 21.50
N ALA A 265 3.43 -16.00 21.02
CA ALA A 265 4.87 -16.21 21.16
C ALA A 265 5.70 -15.32 20.23
N ALA A 266 5.13 -14.86 19.11
CA ALA A 266 5.73 -13.84 18.23
C ALA A 266 5.88 -12.50 18.96
N LEU A 267 4.93 -12.21 19.86
CA LEU A 267 4.82 -10.97 20.63
C LEU A 267 6.01 -10.72 21.57
N ARG A 268 6.65 -11.78 22.10
CA ARG A 268 7.86 -11.67 22.96
C ARG A 268 9.17 -11.54 22.18
N ARG A 269 9.13 -11.78 20.87
CA ARG A 269 10.29 -11.66 19.96
C ARG A 269 10.26 -10.36 19.15
N ALA A 270 9.10 -9.69 19.10
CA ALA A 270 8.88 -8.43 18.39
C ALA A 270 8.74 -7.19 19.31
N ALA A 271 8.75 -7.37 20.64
CA ALA A 271 8.68 -6.30 21.64
C ALA A 271 9.75 -6.52 22.71
#